data_AF-A0A947WTT5-F1
#
_entry.id   AF-A0A947WTT5-F1
#
_cell.length_a   1.000
_cell.length_b   1.000
_cell.length_c   1.000
_cell.angle_alpha   90.00
_cell.angle_beta   90.00
_cell.angle_gamma   90.00
#
_symmetry.space_group_name_H-M   'P 1'
#
loop_
_entity.id
_entity.type
_entity.pdbx_description
1 polymer ?
#
loop_
_entity_poly.entity_id
_entity_poly.type
_entity_poly.pdbx_seq_one_letter_code
_entity_poly.pdbx_strand_id
1 'polypeptide(L)'
;GAIFGGIIVWIFCKKKGVPCQDSSGRGKKESLIKKQALAKSANKQKILELLADKKKIANNDVEKLLGVSDATTERYLDELEKEGKIKQVGKTGKHVYYQRK
;
A
#
# COMPACT_ATOMS: atom_id res chain seq x y z
N GLY A 1 -34.13 -24.31 -14.49
CA GLY A 1 -33.19 -23.66 -13.56
C GLY A 1 -31.78 -23.94 -14.03
N ALA A 2 -31.03 -22.90 -14.38
CA ALA A 2 -29.59 -22.93 -14.58
C ALA A 2 -29.07 -21.57 -14.14
N ILE A 3 -28.33 -21.58 -13.03
CA ILE A 3 -27.64 -20.43 -12.43
C ILE A 3 -26.29 -20.28 -13.15
N PHE A 4 -25.57 -19.21 -12.86
CA PHE A 4 -24.25 -18.78 -13.38
C PHE A 4 -24.40 -17.94 -14.65
N GLY A 5 -24.56 -16.63 -14.54
CA GLY A 5 -23.75 -15.74 -13.71
C GLY A 5 -23.02 -14.81 -14.67
N GLY A 6 -23.75 -13.81 -15.17
CA GLY A 6 -23.14 -12.72 -15.92
C GLY A 6 -22.27 -11.88 -15.00
N ILE A 7 -21.06 -11.56 -15.46
CA ILE A 7 -20.55 -10.20 -15.65
C ILE A 7 -19.20 -10.33 -16.37
N ILE A 8 -19.33 -10.24 -17.69
CA ILE A 8 -18.49 -9.51 -18.64
C ILE A 8 -17.07 -9.19 -18.12
N VAL A 9 -16.13 -10.04 -18.51
CA VAL A 9 -14.72 -9.67 -18.67
C VAL A 9 -14.69 -8.45 -19.60
N TRP A 10 -14.26 -7.30 -19.09
CA TRP A 10 -14.07 -6.09 -19.90
C TRP A 10 -12.92 -6.35 -20.87
N ILE A 11 -13.31 -6.84 -22.05
CA ILE A 11 -12.44 -7.06 -23.20
C ILE A 11 -11.91 -5.71 -23.65
N PHE A 12 -10.60 -5.58 -23.46
CA PHE A 12 -9.74 -4.44 -23.69
C PHE A 12 -9.86 -3.86 -25.11
N CYS A 13 -10.27 -2.59 -25.18
CA CYS A 13 -10.45 -1.83 -26.41
C CYS A 13 -9.10 -1.45 -27.06
N LYS A 14 -8.98 -1.76 -28.36
CA LYS A 14 -7.78 -1.58 -29.19
C LYS A 14 -7.91 -0.31 -30.04
N LYS A 15 -7.13 0.71 -29.68
CA LYS A 15 -6.42 1.71 -30.54
C LYS A 15 -7.27 2.66 -31.42
N LYS A 16 -7.17 3.99 -31.19
CA LYS A 16 -6.52 5.00 -32.08
C LYS A 16 -6.71 6.46 -31.56
N GLY A 17 -5.59 7.17 -31.40
CA GLY A 17 -5.40 8.62 -31.63
C GLY A 17 -6.09 9.65 -30.71
N VAL A 18 -5.39 10.13 -29.68
CA VAL A 18 -5.66 11.43 -29.03
C VAL A 18 -4.37 12.27 -29.07
N PRO A 19 -4.38 13.47 -29.67
CA PRO A 19 -3.23 14.37 -29.67
C PRO A 19 -3.15 15.26 -28.42
N CYS A 20 -1.94 15.80 -28.25
CA CYS A 20 -1.46 16.87 -27.35
C CYS A 20 -1.76 16.74 -25.85
N GLN A 21 -0.73 16.35 -25.07
CA GLN A 21 -0.52 16.95 -23.75
C GLN A 21 0.96 17.26 -23.53
N ASP A 22 1.24 18.55 -23.66
CA ASP A 22 2.24 19.37 -22.98
C ASP A 22 3.67 18.85 -22.78
N SER A 23 4.58 19.56 -23.46
CA SER A 23 6.03 19.48 -23.32
C SER A 23 6.56 20.44 -22.26
N SER A 24 5.99 20.46 -21.05
CA SER A 24 6.47 21.35 -19.97
C SER A 24 6.21 20.75 -18.57
N GLY A 25 7.12 19.89 -18.09
CA GLY A 25 7.07 19.46 -16.68
C GLY A 25 7.76 18.14 -16.30
N ARG A 26 8.57 17.55 -17.17
CA ARG A 26 9.11 16.19 -16.96
C ARG A 26 10.13 16.12 -15.81
N GLY A 27 10.97 17.14 -15.62
CA GLY A 27 12.01 17.15 -14.57
C GLY A 27 11.51 17.30 -13.13
N LYS A 28 10.38 18.01 -12.89
CA LYS A 28 9.82 18.15 -11.52
C LYS A 28 9.16 16.85 -11.05
N LYS A 29 8.49 16.11 -11.94
CA LYS A 29 7.77 14.87 -11.62
C LYS A 29 8.71 13.77 -11.12
N GLU A 30 9.88 13.60 -11.75
CA GLU A 30 10.88 12.63 -11.27
C GLU A 30 11.36 12.92 -9.85
N SER A 31 11.58 14.20 -9.52
CA SER A 31 12.02 14.60 -8.17
C SER A 31 10.96 14.29 -7.10
N LEU A 32 9.67 14.46 -7.42
CA LEU A 32 8.56 14.19 -6.51
C LEU A 32 8.35 12.69 -6.32
N ILE A 33 8.46 11.89 -7.39
CA ILE A 33 8.37 10.43 -7.32
C ILE A 33 9.50 9.87 -6.44
N LYS A 34 10.73 10.35 -6.62
CA LYS A 34 11.86 9.96 -5.77
C LYS A 34 11.62 10.33 -4.30
N LYS A 35 11.15 11.54 -4.01
CA LYS A 35 10.80 11.97 -2.65
C LYS A 35 9.71 11.08 -2.02
N GLN A 36 8.68 10.75 -2.78
CA GLN A 36 7.60 9.87 -2.31
C GLN A 36 8.10 8.45 -2.02
N ALA A 37 8.94 7.89 -2.90
CA ALA A 37 9.55 6.58 -2.70
C ALA A 37 10.44 6.55 -1.45
N LEU A 38 11.25 7.59 -1.25
CA LEU A 38 12.09 7.74 -0.06
C LEU A 38 11.24 7.84 1.21
N ALA A 39 10.24 8.72 1.26
CA ALA A 39 9.35 8.86 2.41
C ALA A 39 8.64 7.54 2.75
N LYS A 40 8.19 6.81 1.73
CA LYS A 40 7.58 5.48 1.88
C LYS A 40 8.55 4.48 2.50
N SER A 41 9.79 4.41 2.00
CA SER A 41 10.81 3.51 2.53
C SER A 41 11.19 3.82 3.98
N ALA A 42 11.29 5.10 4.33
CA ALA A 42 11.56 5.56 5.70
C ALA A 42 10.40 5.20 6.64
N ASN A 43 9.16 5.37 6.20
CA ASN A 43 7.97 4.99 6.99
C ASN A 43 7.93 3.48 7.25
N LYS A 44 8.25 2.66 6.24
CA LYS A 44 8.38 1.21 6.40
C LYS A 44 9.48 0.82 7.40
N GLN A 45 10.62 1.49 7.38
CA GLN A 45 11.70 1.24 8.34
C GLN A 45 11.25 1.53 9.77
N LYS A 46 10.56 2.66 10.01
CA LYS A 46 9.99 2.98 11.33
C LYS A 46 9.01 1.92 11.85
N ILE A 47 8.21 1.32 10.96
CA ILE A 47 7.30 0.21 11.32
C ILE A 47 8.10 -1.01 11.78
N LEU A 48 9.20 -1.33 11.10
CA LEU A 48 10.07 -2.46 11.46
C LEU A 48 10.80 -2.21 12.77
N GLU A 49 11.24 -0.98 13.02
CA GLU A 49 11.83 -0.54 14.30
C GLU A 49 10.81 -0.68 15.43
N LEU A 50 9.59 -0.18 15.24
CA LEU A 50 8.50 -0.37 16.19
C LEU A 50 8.20 -1.84 16.49
N LEU A 51 8.29 -2.71 15.47
CA LEU A 51 8.09 -4.15 15.63
C LEU A 51 9.27 -4.84 16.33
N ALA A 52 10.46 -4.24 16.29
CA ALA A 52 11.60 -4.70 17.08
C ALA A 52 11.37 -4.41 18.57
N ASP A 53 10.84 -3.22 18.89
CA ASP A 53 10.51 -2.83 20.26
C ASP A 53 9.24 -3.52 20.79
N LYS A 54 8.20 -3.60 19.94
CA LYS A 54 6.91 -4.19 20.25
C LYS A 54 6.73 -5.49 19.46
N LYS A 55 6.64 -6.62 20.18
CA LYS A 55 6.41 -7.95 19.57
C LYS A 55 5.17 -8.04 18.67
N LYS A 56 4.19 -7.15 18.88
CA LYS A 56 2.95 -7.06 18.11
C LYS A 56 2.53 -5.59 17.96
N ILE A 57 1.99 -5.23 16.80
CA ILE A 57 1.48 -3.89 16.50
C ILE A 57 0.08 -4.00 15.86
N ALA A 58 -0.81 -3.05 16.17
CA ALA A 58 -2.08 -2.90 15.46
C ALA A 58 -1.99 -1.76 14.43
N ASN A 59 -2.97 -1.68 13.52
CA ASN A 59 -3.01 -0.61 12.50
C ASN A 59 -2.98 0.79 13.16
N ASN A 60 -3.79 0.97 14.21
CA ASN A 60 -3.90 2.22 14.96
C ASN A 60 -2.58 2.66 15.62
N ASP A 61 -1.70 1.72 16.00
CA ASP A 61 -0.40 2.07 16.59
C ASP A 61 0.51 2.71 15.54
N VAL A 62 0.47 2.17 14.32
CA VAL A 62 1.27 2.69 13.20
C VAL A 62 0.70 4.00 12.68
N GLU A 63 -0.62 4.13 12.62
CA GLU A 63 -1.32 5.37 12.29
C GLU A 63 -0.84 6.52 13.19
N LYS A 64 -0.82 6.29 14.50
CA LYS A 64 -0.37 7.27 15.50
C LYS A 64 1.13 7.57 15.42
N LEU A 65 1.95 6.58 15.09
CA LEU A 65 3.39 6.77 14.94
C LEU A 65 3.72 7.63 13.71
N LEU A 66 3.11 7.31 12.57
CA LEU A 66 3.44 7.92 11.29
C LEU A 66 2.60 9.17 10.99
N GLY A 67 1.47 9.36 11.67
CA GLY A 67 0.52 10.43 11.40
C GLY A 67 -0.12 10.32 10.02
N VAL A 68 -0.26 9.09 9.49
CA VAL A 68 -0.86 8.81 8.18
C VAL A 68 -2.24 8.21 8.35
N SER A 69 -3.05 8.19 7.29
CA SER A 69 -4.39 7.59 7.35
C SER A 69 -4.35 6.06 7.49
N ASP A 70 -5.43 5.49 8.05
CA ASP A 70 -5.69 4.05 8.17
C ASP A 70 -5.39 3.26 6.87
N ALA A 71 -5.93 3.71 5.74
CA ALA A 71 -5.71 3.08 4.43
C ALA A 71 -4.24 3.18 3.94
N THR A 72 -3.52 4.24 4.31
CA THR A 72 -2.10 4.38 3.97
C THR A 72 -1.26 3.41 4.79
N THR A 73 -1.63 3.25 6.07
CA THR A 73 -1.00 2.31 6.99
C THR A 73 -1.16 0.88 6.52
N GLU A 74 -2.39 0.47 6.18
CA GLU A 74 -2.70 -0.86 5.65
C GLU A 74 -1.84 -1.17 4.43
N ARG A 75 -1.74 -0.24 3.47
CA ARG A 75 -0.89 -0.42 2.29
C ARG A 75 0.58 -0.65 2.64
N TYR A 76 1.12 0.04 3.64
CA TYR A 76 2.52 -0.16 4.05
C TYR A 76 2.75 -1.50 4.72
N LEU A 77 1.81 -1.93 5.56
CA LEU A 77 1.84 -3.24 6.24
C LEU A 77 1.70 -4.38 5.22
N ASP A 78 0.77 -4.26 4.27
CA ASP A 78 0.58 -5.23 3.18
C ASP A 78 1.85 -5.40 2.35
N GLU A 79 2.56 -4.30 2.06
CA GLU A 79 3.82 -4.37 1.33
C GLU A 79 4.90 -5.07 2.15
N LEU A 80 4.99 -4.80 3.45
CA LEU A 80 5.94 -5.48 4.34
C LEU A 80 5.61 -6.98 4.50
N GLU A 81 4.33 -7.34 4.46
CA GLU A 81 3.88 -8.74 4.48
C GLU A 81 4.21 -9.44 3.16
N LYS A 82 3.99 -8.78 2.02
CA LYS A 82 4.40 -9.27 0.69
C LYS A 82 5.91 -9.43 0.57
N GLU A 83 6.68 -8.51 1.18
CA GLU A 83 8.13 -8.61 1.32
C GLU A 83 8.55 -9.73 2.31
N GLY A 84 7.62 -10.32 3.06
CA GLY A 84 7.86 -11.41 3.99
C GLY A 84 8.51 -11.00 5.32
N LYS A 85 8.52 -9.71 5.65
CA LYS A 85 9.13 -9.18 6.89
C LYS A 85 8.20 -9.28 8.10
N ILE A 86 6.91 -9.15 7.85
CA ILE A 86 5.86 -9.20 8.88
C ILE A 86 4.79 -10.19 8.46
N LYS A 87 3.94 -10.57 9.41
CA LYS A 87 2.80 -11.45 9.19
C LYS A 87 1.57 -10.90 9.90
N GLN A 88 0.45 -10.82 9.19
CA GLN A 88 -0.84 -10.54 9.78
C GLN A 88 -1.34 -11.74 10.58
N VAL A 89 -1.82 -11.49 11.78
CA VAL A 89 -2.47 -12.47 12.65
C VAL A 89 -3.88 -12.00 12.96
N GLY A 90 -4.85 -12.84 12.62
CA GLY A 90 -6.27 -12.49 12.60
C GLY A 90 -6.75 -12.17 11.18
N LYS A 91 -8.03 -12.38 10.92
CA LYS A 91 -8.63 -12.16 9.59
C LYS A 91 -9.49 -10.90 9.52
N THR A 92 -10.19 -10.55 10.60
CA THR A 92 -11.14 -9.42 10.63
C THR A 92 -11.34 -8.93 12.05
N GLY A 93 -11.54 -7.61 12.20
CA GLY A 93 -11.95 -6.97 13.45
C GLY A 93 -10.79 -6.47 14.32
N LYS A 94 -11.11 -6.08 15.55
CA LYS A 94 -10.19 -5.41 16.49
C LYS A 94 -9.03 -6.28 16.98
N HIS A 95 -9.08 -7.58 16.71
CA HIS A 95 -8.05 -8.55 17.09
C HIS A 95 -7.03 -8.82 15.98
N VAL A 96 -7.08 -8.06 14.88
CA VAL A 96 -6.05 -8.13 13.84
C VAL A 96 -4.82 -7.36 14.30
N TYR A 97 -3.68 -8.05 14.33
CA TYR A 97 -2.39 -7.46 14.64
C TYR A 97 -1.32 -8.04 13.73
N TYR A 98 -0.18 -7.34 13.65
CA TYR A 98 0.96 -7.75 12.86
C TYR A 98 2.12 -8.07 13.80
N GLN A 99 2.88 -9.10 13.43
CA GLN A 99 4.09 -9.51 14.14
C GLN A 99 5.22 -9.72 13.15
N ARG A 100 6.46 -9.65 13.64
CA ARG A 100 7.63 -10.00 12.83
C ARG A 100 7.59 -11.49 12.48
N LYS A 101 7.94 -11.80 11.23
CA LYS A 101 8.08 -13.19 10.77
C LYS A 101 9.46 -13.75 11.14
#